data_AF-A0A7S2AXX2-F1
#
_entry.id   AF-A0A7S2AXX2-F1
#
_cell.length_a   1.000
_cell.length_b   1.000
_cell.length_c   1.000
_cell.angle_alpha   90.00
_cell.angle_beta   90.00
_cell.angle_gamma   90.00
#
_symmetry.space_group_name_H-M   'P 1'
#
loop_
_entity.id
_entity.type
_entity.pdbx_description
1 polymer ?
#
loop_
_entity_poly.entity_id
_entity_poly.type
_entity_poly.pdbx_seq_one_letter_code
_entity_poly.pdbx_strand_id
1 'polypeptide(L)'
;NAGKDALAQKVIYVAGHKVTTDPLAIPFSMGCNLLCIHSKKHIANPPEETAEKQAQNMATMSKLQDLLKGGGQCVWVAPSGGRDRPVVEEDGSKEFQISSFDTKSVEMFRLIAQKAGKEAKKSGAEQTPTTHFFPLAMLTRKLVPPPDTTDSTVGEKRSAKRGTVGLAFGPEVTADSSKAVLSEDASKDEQRAAFATAAEISVKEMYAKLLKIETDKESSETTSGVVTEAKGLSKVEVDAYIAKVKADVDAVAKARVLA
;
A
#
# COMPACT_ATOMS: atom_id res chain seq x y z
N ASN A 1 23.07 13.20 -9.67
CA ASN A 1 21.67 12.91 -10.10
C ASN A 1 21.43 11.42 -10.19
N ALA A 2 21.29 10.71 -9.06
CA ALA A 2 20.60 9.42 -9.07
C ALA A 2 19.10 9.75 -9.11
N GLY A 3 18.54 9.80 -10.32
CA GLY A 3 17.18 10.30 -10.59
C GLY A 3 16.11 9.48 -9.88
N LYS A 4 14.92 10.07 -9.76
CA LYS A 4 13.71 9.52 -9.11
C LYS A 4 13.39 8.07 -9.53
N ASP A 5 13.82 7.67 -10.73
CA ASP A 5 13.67 6.33 -11.30
C ASP A 5 14.41 5.25 -10.48
N ALA A 6 15.59 5.56 -9.96
CA ALA A 6 16.37 4.61 -9.16
C ALA A 6 15.74 4.31 -7.80
N LEU A 7 14.99 5.28 -7.24
CA LEU A 7 14.22 5.05 -6.02
C LEU A 7 12.98 4.21 -6.34
N ALA A 8 12.23 4.58 -7.39
CA ALA A 8 11.01 3.88 -7.79
C ALA A 8 11.24 2.38 -8.04
N GLN A 9 12.37 2.01 -8.66
CA GLN A 9 12.73 0.62 -8.93
C GLN A 9 13.11 -0.19 -7.68
N LYS A 10 13.46 0.49 -6.57
CA LYS A 10 13.96 -0.14 -5.34
C LYS A 10 12.93 -0.18 -4.21
N VAL A 11 11.78 0.47 -4.37
CA VAL A 11 10.72 0.44 -3.35
C VAL A 11 10.21 -0.99 -3.20
N ILE A 12 10.12 -1.43 -1.95
CA ILE A 12 9.49 -2.68 -1.53
C ILE A 12 8.09 -2.35 -1.04
N TYR A 13 7.07 -2.94 -1.66
CA TYR A 13 5.67 -2.72 -1.26
C TYR A 13 5.22 -3.84 -0.34
N VAL A 14 4.75 -3.48 0.87
CA VAL A 14 4.01 -4.41 1.72
C VAL A 14 2.61 -4.55 1.14
N ALA A 15 2.30 -5.71 0.59
CA ALA A 15 1.09 -5.94 -0.19
C ALA A 15 0.26 -7.09 0.36
N GLY A 16 -1.06 -6.99 0.18
CA GLY A 16 -1.99 -8.05 0.54
C GLY A 16 -1.93 -9.23 -0.44
N HIS A 17 -2.15 -10.45 0.05
CA HIS A 17 -2.12 -11.68 -0.76
C HIS A 17 -2.91 -11.62 -2.09
N LYS A 18 -4.03 -10.85 -2.15
CA LYS A 18 -4.83 -10.74 -3.38
C LYS A 18 -4.04 -10.26 -4.60
N VAL A 19 -2.98 -9.46 -4.43
CA VAL A 19 -2.21 -8.96 -5.59
C VAL A 19 -1.40 -10.05 -6.27
N THR A 20 -1.16 -11.17 -5.60
CA THR A 20 -0.42 -12.33 -6.14
C THR A 20 -1.31 -13.50 -6.53
N THR A 21 -2.61 -13.45 -6.24
CA THR A 21 -3.57 -14.50 -6.61
C THR A 21 -4.57 -14.07 -7.67
N ASP A 22 -4.80 -12.78 -7.81
CA ASP A 22 -5.66 -12.22 -8.83
C ASP A 22 -4.97 -12.24 -10.21
N PRO A 23 -5.51 -12.98 -11.20
CA PRO A 23 -4.88 -13.11 -12.52
C PRO A 23 -4.60 -11.80 -13.25
N LEU A 24 -5.42 -10.76 -13.01
CA LEU A 24 -5.21 -9.45 -13.61
C LEU A 24 -4.13 -8.63 -12.88
N ALA A 25 -3.88 -8.91 -11.60
CA ALA A 25 -2.86 -8.21 -10.81
C ALA A 25 -1.48 -8.87 -10.92
N ILE A 26 -1.41 -10.18 -11.09
CA ILE A 26 -0.17 -10.97 -11.12
C ILE A 26 0.90 -10.35 -12.06
N PRO A 27 0.60 -10.01 -13.33
CA PRO A 27 1.60 -9.41 -14.22
C PRO A 27 2.25 -8.14 -13.68
N PHE A 28 1.46 -7.29 -13.03
CA PHE A 28 1.95 -6.05 -12.44
C PHE A 28 2.75 -6.33 -11.17
N SER A 29 2.26 -7.26 -10.34
CA SER A 29 2.92 -7.68 -9.10
C SER A 29 4.30 -8.30 -9.35
N MET A 30 4.48 -9.06 -10.42
CA MET A 30 5.78 -9.63 -10.81
C MET A 30 6.84 -8.57 -11.15
N GLY A 31 6.41 -7.36 -11.53
CA GLY A 31 7.29 -6.23 -11.83
C GLY A 31 7.70 -5.41 -10.62
N CYS A 32 7.20 -5.74 -9.42
CA CYS A 32 7.41 -4.98 -8.20
C CYS A 32 8.20 -5.80 -7.17
N ASN A 33 8.96 -5.11 -6.29
CA ASN A 33 9.51 -5.75 -5.10
C ASN A 33 8.41 -5.81 -4.04
N LEU A 34 8.04 -7.01 -3.59
CA LEU A 34 6.90 -7.21 -2.69
C LEU A 34 7.28 -7.95 -1.41
N LEU A 35 6.69 -7.51 -0.30
CA LEU A 35 6.55 -8.30 0.93
C LEU A 35 5.06 -8.62 1.09
N CYS A 36 4.69 -9.86 0.76
CA CYS A 36 3.29 -10.27 0.76
C CYS A 36 2.86 -10.71 2.17
N ILE A 37 1.73 -10.17 2.62
CA ILE A 37 1.09 -10.52 3.88
C ILE A 37 -0.40 -10.82 3.68
N HIS A 38 -0.93 -11.72 4.50
CA HIS A 38 -2.37 -11.91 4.65
C HIS A 38 -2.92 -10.79 5.52
N SER A 39 -3.90 -10.05 5.01
CA SER A 39 -4.51 -8.95 5.76
C SER A 39 -5.31 -9.50 6.94
N LYS A 40 -5.43 -8.70 8.01
CA LYS A 40 -6.28 -9.04 9.17
C LYS A 40 -7.71 -9.39 8.76
N LYS A 41 -8.22 -8.77 7.68
CA LYS A 41 -9.56 -9.01 7.13
C LYS A 41 -9.74 -10.39 6.52
N HIS A 42 -8.66 -11.08 6.14
CA HIS A 42 -8.71 -12.37 5.44
C HIS A 42 -7.90 -13.49 6.11
N ILE A 43 -7.18 -13.19 7.20
CA ILE A 43 -6.31 -14.17 7.86
C ILE A 43 -7.09 -15.33 8.50
N ALA A 44 -8.32 -15.09 8.95
CA ALA A 44 -9.17 -16.09 9.59
C ALA A 44 -10.07 -16.85 8.60
N ASN A 45 -9.95 -16.58 7.29
CA ASN A 45 -10.81 -17.18 6.27
C ASN A 45 -9.99 -17.80 5.12
N PRO A 46 -10.13 -19.11 4.84
CA PRO A 46 -10.89 -20.07 5.65
C PRO A 46 -10.14 -20.43 6.95
N PRO A 47 -10.85 -20.79 8.05
CA PRO A 47 -10.24 -20.98 9.37
C PRO A 47 -9.09 -21.97 9.42
N GLU A 48 -9.16 -23.04 8.63
CA GLU A 48 -8.15 -24.11 8.51
C GLU A 48 -6.79 -23.60 8.02
N GLU A 49 -6.76 -22.51 7.26
CA GLU A 49 -5.52 -21.92 6.75
C GLU A 49 -4.93 -20.86 7.70
N THR A 50 -5.61 -20.52 8.80
CA THR A 50 -5.22 -19.40 9.67
C THR A 50 -3.80 -19.57 10.21
N ALA A 51 -3.44 -20.77 10.67
CA ALA A 51 -2.13 -21.05 11.24
C ALA A 51 -1.02 -20.88 10.18
N GLU A 52 -1.25 -21.38 8.97
CA GLU A 52 -0.31 -21.24 7.87
C GLU A 52 -0.15 -19.77 7.45
N LYS A 53 -1.25 -19.03 7.31
CA LYS A 53 -1.24 -17.59 6.98
C LYS A 53 -0.50 -16.76 8.02
N GLN A 54 -0.68 -17.09 9.30
CA GLN A 54 0.06 -16.46 10.40
C GLN A 54 1.55 -16.79 10.33
N ALA A 55 1.91 -18.04 10.08
CA ALA A 55 3.31 -18.45 9.92
C ALA A 55 3.99 -17.73 8.75
N GLN A 56 3.30 -17.63 7.60
CA GLN A 56 3.78 -16.86 6.44
C GLN A 56 3.98 -15.38 6.77
N ASN A 57 3.01 -14.74 7.45
CA ASN A 57 3.16 -13.35 7.88
C ASN A 57 4.37 -13.16 8.81
N MET A 58 4.59 -14.07 9.77
CA MET A 58 5.76 -14.02 10.65
C MET A 58 7.07 -14.16 9.87
N ALA A 59 7.15 -15.07 8.91
CA ALA A 59 8.31 -15.24 8.05
C ALA A 59 8.59 -13.97 7.22
N THR A 60 7.55 -13.36 6.64
CA THR A 60 7.67 -12.09 5.90
C THR A 60 8.17 -10.95 6.79
N MET A 61 7.66 -10.84 8.02
CA MET A 61 8.12 -9.82 8.97
C MET A 61 9.56 -10.05 9.43
N SER A 62 9.98 -11.31 9.61
CA SER A 62 11.38 -11.64 9.88
C SER A 62 12.28 -11.21 8.73
N LYS A 63 11.85 -11.48 7.48
CA LYS A 63 12.62 -11.06 6.30
C LYS A 63 12.72 -9.55 6.19
N LEU A 64 11.65 -8.82 6.50
CA LEU A 64 11.69 -7.35 6.60
C LEU A 64 12.71 -6.88 7.64
N GLN A 65 12.75 -7.50 8.81
CA GLN A 65 13.73 -7.18 9.84
C GLN A 65 15.16 -7.35 9.33
N ASP A 66 15.45 -8.46 8.64
CA ASP A 66 16.77 -8.73 8.05
C ASP A 66 17.14 -7.70 6.98
N LEU A 67 16.18 -7.32 6.13
CA LEU A 67 16.37 -6.29 5.11
C LEU A 67 16.71 -4.94 5.75
N LEU A 68 15.95 -4.51 6.76
CA LEU A 68 16.20 -3.26 7.47
C LEU A 68 17.54 -3.29 8.22
N LYS A 69 17.94 -4.44 8.76
CA LYS A 69 19.25 -4.64 9.40
C LYS A 69 20.40 -4.45 8.41
N GLY A 70 20.20 -4.79 7.13
CA GLY A 70 21.17 -4.54 6.06
C GLY A 70 21.27 -3.06 5.63
N GLY A 71 20.29 -2.23 5.99
CA GLY A 71 20.23 -0.82 5.56
C GLY A 71 19.92 -0.65 4.06
N GLY A 72 19.78 0.61 3.63
CA GLY A 72 19.58 0.97 2.22
C GLY A 72 18.23 0.58 1.62
N GLN A 73 17.26 0.19 2.45
CA GLN A 73 15.94 -0.25 2.01
C GLN A 73 14.94 0.92 1.98
N CYS A 74 14.02 0.89 1.02
CA CYS A 74 12.85 1.75 0.98
C CYS A 74 11.60 0.87 0.98
N VAL A 75 10.75 1.02 2.00
CA VAL A 75 9.55 0.19 2.18
C VAL A 75 8.32 1.08 2.18
N TRP A 76 7.33 0.73 1.36
CA TRP A 76 6.01 1.35 1.35
C TRP A 76 4.99 0.42 2.01
N VAL A 77 4.14 0.99 2.86
CA VAL A 77 3.03 0.29 3.50
C VAL A 77 1.81 1.19 3.57
N ALA A 78 0.63 0.60 3.37
CA ALA A 78 -0.66 1.22 3.68
C ALA A 78 -1.20 0.67 5.01
N PRO A 79 -1.10 1.41 6.14
CA PRO A 79 -1.47 0.88 7.45
C PRO A 79 -2.96 0.60 7.62
N SER A 80 -3.83 1.14 6.77
CA SER A 80 -5.26 0.81 6.73
C SER A 80 -5.54 -0.64 6.27
N GLY A 81 -4.55 -1.29 5.64
CA GLY A 81 -4.65 -2.67 5.15
C GLY A 81 -5.53 -2.84 3.90
N GLY A 82 -5.97 -1.75 3.27
CA GLY A 82 -6.79 -1.79 2.06
C GLY A 82 -6.86 -0.45 1.33
N ARG A 83 -7.42 -0.49 0.12
CA ARG A 83 -7.73 0.74 -0.65
C ARG A 83 -8.82 1.54 0.04
N ASP A 84 -8.80 2.86 -0.12
CA ASP A 84 -9.89 3.75 0.25
C ASP A 84 -11.19 3.40 -0.48
N ARG A 85 -12.33 3.82 0.05
CA ARG A 85 -13.64 3.57 -0.54
C ARG A 85 -14.45 4.87 -0.62
N PRO A 86 -15.32 5.00 -1.64
CA PRO A 86 -16.29 6.07 -1.65
C PRO A 86 -17.30 5.87 -0.51
N VAL A 87 -17.62 6.96 0.17
CA VAL A 87 -18.75 7.09 1.08
C VAL A 87 -19.85 7.81 0.31
N VAL A 88 -21.10 7.39 0.52
CA VAL A 88 -22.27 8.07 -0.07
C VAL A 88 -22.66 9.18 0.89
N GLU A 89 -22.56 10.41 0.44
CA GLU A 89 -22.97 11.60 1.19
C GLU A 89 -24.50 11.78 1.15
N GLU A 90 -25.03 12.67 2.00
CA GLU A 90 -26.48 12.89 2.13
C GLU A 90 -27.14 13.35 0.82
N ASP A 91 -26.41 14.05 -0.05
CA ASP A 91 -26.86 14.51 -1.36
C ASP A 91 -26.77 13.43 -2.47
N GLY A 92 -26.33 12.22 -2.11
CA GLY A 92 -26.15 11.10 -3.02
C GLY A 92 -24.82 11.11 -3.79
N SER A 93 -23.94 12.09 -3.55
CA SER A 93 -22.60 12.11 -4.12
C SER A 93 -21.70 11.04 -3.47
N LYS A 94 -20.65 10.62 -4.19
CA LYS A 94 -19.69 9.61 -3.74
C LYS A 94 -18.32 10.26 -3.50
N GLU A 95 -17.92 10.42 -2.25
CA GLU A 95 -16.61 10.98 -1.89
C GLU A 95 -15.68 9.93 -1.32
N PHE A 96 -14.42 9.91 -1.79
CA PHE A 96 -13.43 8.97 -1.29
C PHE A 96 -12.82 9.49 0.00
N GLN A 97 -13.01 8.73 1.07
CA GLN A 97 -12.42 9.02 2.38
C GLN A 97 -11.18 8.16 2.63
N ILE A 98 -10.15 8.76 3.24
CA ILE A 98 -8.95 8.03 3.64
C ILE A 98 -9.32 7.07 4.77
N SER A 99 -9.02 5.80 4.55
CA SER A 99 -9.23 4.74 5.53
C SER A 99 -8.32 4.95 6.74
N SER A 100 -8.88 4.85 7.95
CA SER A 100 -8.12 4.99 9.18
C SER A 100 -6.95 4.01 9.27
N PHE A 101 -5.85 4.46 9.88
CA PHE A 101 -4.69 3.61 10.08
C PHE A 101 -4.95 2.59 11.19
N ASP A 102 -4.48 1.36 10.99
CA ASP A 102 -4.37 0.41 12.08
C ASP A 102 -3.13 0.77 12.91
N THR A 103 -3.35 1.43 14.03
CA THR A 103 -2.30 1.92 14.93
C THR A 103 -1.35 0.81 15.36
N LYS A 104 -1.87 -0.42 15.56
CA LYS A 104 -1.06 -1.61 15.89
C LYS A 104 -0.13 -2.00 14.75
N SER A 105 -0.57 -1.87 13.50
CA SER A 105 0.28 -2.13 12.34
C SER A 105 1.42 -1.11 12.24
N VAL A 106 1.12 0.19 12.42
CA VAL A 106 2.16 1.24 12.41
C VAL A 106 3.20 1.00 13.52
N GLU A 107 2.75 0.69 14.74
CA GLU A 107 3.66 0.42 15.85
C GLU A 107 4.49 -0.85 15.63
N MET A 108 3.91 -1.90 15.03
CA MET A 108 4.66 -3.10 14.64
C MET A 108 5.85 -2.77 13.71
N PHE A 109 5.65 -1.94 12.69
CA PHE A 109 6.75 -1.52 11.79
C PHE A 109 7.82 -0.72 12.53
N ARG A 110 7.44 0.16 13.47
CA ARG A 110 8.40 0.88 14.33
C ARG A 110 9.23 -0.07 15.18
N LEU A 111 8.60 -1.06 15.80
CA LEU A 111 9.29 -2.03 16.64
C LEU A 111 10.25 -2.91 15.83
N ILE A 112 9.84 -3.36 14.63
CA ILE A 112 10.72 -4.10 13.71
C ILE A 112 11.93 -3.25 13.33
N ALA A 113 11.73 -1.99 12.96
CA ALA A 113 12.79 -1.06 12.63
C ALA A 113 13.77 -0.83 13.79
N GLN A 114 13.26 -0.59 15.00
CA GLN A 114 14.08 -0.42 16.20
C GLN A 114 14.89 -1.68 16.52
N LYS A 115 14.26 -2.85 16.38
CA LYS A 115 14.92 -4.14 16.61
C LYS A 115 16.03 -4.39 15.59
N ALA A 116 15.77 -4.12 14.31
CA ALA A 116 16.77 -4.22 13.25
C ALA A 116 17.99 -3.33 13.50
N GLY A 117 17.80 -2.06 13.88
CA GLY A 117 18.90 -1.17 14.24
C GLY A 117 19.68 -1.65 15.48
N LYS A 118 19.00 -2.11 16.52
CA LYS A 118 19.65 -2.69 17.72
C LYS A 118 20.48 -3.92 17.38
N GLU A 119 19.98 -4.81 16.52
CA GLU A 119 20.69 -6.01 16.11
C GLU A 119 21.88 -5.72 15.20
N ALA A 120 21.75 -4.76 14.26
CA ALA A 120 22.86 -4.31 13.43
C ALA A 120 24.02 -3.78 14.28
N LYS A 121 23.70 -2.96 15.29
CA LYS A 121 24.68 -2.44 16.26
C LYS A 121 25.39 -3.57 17.02
N LYS A 122 24.63 -4.58 17.48
CA LYS A 122 25.19 -5.75 18.19
C LYS A 122 26.10 -6.60 17.31
N SER A 123 25.83 -6.69 16.01
CA SER A 123 26.69 -7.41 15.06
C SER A 123 27.99 -6.67 14.68
N GLY A 124 28.28 -5.52 15.30
CA GLY A 124 29.50 -4.76 15.02
C GLY A 124 29.46 -4.00 13.69
N ALA A 125 28.26 -3.69 13.17
CA ALA A 125 28.14 -2.88 11.96
C ALA A 125 28.79 -1.51 12.17
N GLU A 126 29.67 -1.11 11.24
CA GLU A 126 30.39 0.17 11.26
C GLU A 126 29.42 1.36 11.33
N GLN A 127 28.29 1.26 10.64
CA GLN A 127 27.18 2.20 10.72
C GLN A 127 25.91 1.46 11.13
N THR A 128 25.24 1.96 12.17
CA THR A 128 23.93 1.42 12.58
C THR A 128 22.85 1.98 11.65
N PRO A 129 22.09 1.14 10.92
CA PRO A 129 20.99 1.61 10.09
C PRO A 129 19.89 2.24 10.93
N THR A 130 19.42 3.41 10.50
CA THR A 130 18.25 4.10 11.06
C THR A 130 17.11 4.02 10.05
N THR A 131 15.93 3.64 10.51
CA THR A 131 14.71 3.67 9.69
C THR A 131 13.93 4.94 9.99
N HIS A 132 13.62 5.68 8.94
CA HIS A 132 12.85 6.92 8.99
C HIS A 132 11.45 6.67 8.43
N PHE A 133 10.45 7.40 8.94
CA PHE A 133 9.05 7.22 8.57
C PHE A 133 8.50 8.51 7.95
N PHE A 134 8.18 8.45 6.67
CA PHE A 134 7.63 9.58 5.92
C PHE A 134 6.17 9.30 5.54
N PRO A 135 5.22 10.16 5.94
CA PRO A 135 3.84 10.08 5.46
C PRO A 135 3.79 10.28 3.94
N LEU A 136 2.96 9.50 3.25
CA LEU A 136 2.75 9.62 1.81
C LEU A 136 1.25 9.61 1.51
N ALA A 137 0.76 10.68 0.89
CA ALA A 137 -0.59 10.75 0.34
C ALA A 137 -0.58 10.39 -1.15
N MET A 138 -1.55 9.57 -1.57
CA MET A 138 -1.67 9.10 -2.95
C MET A 138 -3.09 9.33 -3.48
N LEU A 139 -3.24 10.20 -4.47
CA LEU A 139 -4.48 10.43 -5.19
C LEU A 139 -4.47 9.66 -6.51
N THR A 140 -5.02 8.45 -6.52
CA THR A 140 -5.03 7.55 -7.70
C THR A 140 -6.40 6.91 -7.97
N ARG A 141 -7.42 7.26 -7.18
CA ARG A 141 -8.73 6.58 -7.14
C ARG A 141 -9.47 6.55 -8.48
N LYS A 142 -9.27 7.54 -9.35
CA LYS A 142 -9.93 7.63 -10.65
C LYS A 142 -9.35 6.65 -11.67
N LEU A 143 -8.07 6.26 -11.54
CA LEU A 143 -7.39 5.40 -12.51
C LEU A 143 -7.96 3.99 -12.53
N VAL A 144 -7.98 3.34 -11.37
CA VAL A 144 -8.49 1.97 -11.19
C VAL A 144 -9.27 1.92 -9.87
N PRO A 145 -10.51 2.44 -9.84
CA PRO A 145 -11.28 2.52 -8.61
C PRO A 145 -11.52 1.13 -8.00
N PRO A 146 -11.67 1.04 -6.67
CA PRO A 146 -12.15 -0.18 -6.06
C PRO A 146 -13.56 -0.53 -6.56
N PRO A 147 -13.90 -1.83 -6.64
CA PRO A 147 -15.27 -2.27 -6.83
C PRO A 147 -16.19 -1.68 -5.75
N ASP A 148 -17.45 -1.43 -6.13
CA ASP A 148 -18.50 -0.97 -5.21
C ASP A 148 -18.86 -2.05 -4.17
N THR A 149 -18.65 -3.33 -4.49
CA THR A 149 -18.85 -4.47 -3.59
C THR A 149 -17.54 -4.94 -2.97
N THR A 150 -17.60 -5.52 -1.78
CA THR A 150 -16.44 -6.12 -1.08
C THR A 150 -16.31 -7.62 -1.35
N ASP A 151 -16.95 -8.12 -2.41
CA ASP A 151 -17.11 -9.55 -2.60
C ASP A 151 -15.75 -10.21 -2.87
N SER A 152 -15.56 -11.37 -2.27
CA SER A 152 -14.24 -12.02 -2.24
C SER A 152 -13.94 -12.84 -3.50
N THR A 153 -14.89 -12.92 -4.42
CA THR A 153 -14.84 -13.77 -5.60
C THR A 153 -14.05 -13.12 -6.75
N VAL A 154 -13.32 -13.97 -7.48
CA VAL A 154 -12.59 -13.56 -8.70
C VAL A 154 -13.63 -13.28 -9.80
N GLY A 155 -13.47 -12.18 -10.54
CA GLY A 155 -14.35 -11.83 -11.67
C GLY A 155 -15.15 -10.53 -11.51
N GLU A 156 -14.94 -9.76 -10.45
CA GLU A 156 -15.56 -8.44 -10.29
C GLU A 156 -15.24 -7.53 -11.48
N LYS A 157 -16.26 -6.81 -12.00
CA LYS A 157 -16.11 -5.87 -13.11
C LYS A 157 -15.14 -4.76 -12.70
N ARG A 158 -14.09 -4.57 -13.49
CA ARG A 158 -13.12 -3.49 -13.29
C ARG A 158 -13.33 -2.41 -14.33
N SER A 159 -13.02 -1.19 -13.92
CA SER A 159 -12.90 -0.08 -14.86
C SER A 159 -11.50 0.52 -14.72
N ALA A 160 -10.97 0.95 -15.85
CA ALA A 160 -9.80 1.81 -15.90
C ALA A 160 -10.20 3.10 -16.61
N LYS A 161 -9.84 4.25 -16.05
CA LYS A 161 -10.15 5.56 -16.64
C LYS A 161 -8.88 6.41 -16.68
N ARG A 162 -8.84 7.35 -17.61
CA ARG A 162 -7.87 8.46 -17.50
C ARG A 162 -8.29 9.33 -16.33
N GLY A 163 -7.32 9.79 -15.56
CA GLY A 163 -7.56 10.65 -14.42
C GLY A 163 -6.26 11.20 -13.86
N THR A 164 -6.39 12.25 -13.07
CA THR A 164 -5.27 12.88 -12.38
C THR A 164 -4.63 11.92 -11.39
N VAL A 165 -3.30 11.97 -11.32
CA VAL A 165 -2.51 11.30 -10.29
C VAL A 165 -1.82 12.36 -9.44
N GLY A 166 -1.92 12.21 -8.12
CA GLY A 166 -1.24 13.04 -7.15
C GLY A 166 -0.43 12.21 -6.16
N LEU A 167 0.79 12.65 -5.86
CA LEU A 167 1.64 12.10 -4.80
C LEU A 167 2.19 13.26 -3.98
N ALA A 168 2.17 13.13 -2.65
CA ALA A 168 2.74 14.10 -1.74
C ALA A 168 3.42 13.41 -0.55
N PHE A 169 4.69 13.74 -0.33
CA PHE A 169 5.46 13.29 0.85
C PHE A 169 5.40 14.35 1.94
N GLY A 170 5.13 13.91 3.16
CA GLY A 170 5.17 14.74 4.36
C GLY A 170 6.57 14.78 4.96
N PRO A 171 6.80 15.66 5.94
CA PRO A 171 8.01 15.60 6.76
C PRO A 171 8.08 14.27 7.53
N GLU A 172 9.27 13.90 7.98
CA GLU A 172 9.45 12.73 8.83
C GLU A 172 8.58 12.82 10.09
N VAL A 173 7.92 11.72 10.46
CA VAL A 173 7.22 11.62 11.74
C VAL A 173 8.26 11.40 12.84
N THR A 174 8.35 12.35 13.76
CA THR A 174 9.31 12.35 14.87
C THR A 174 8.60 12.15 16.21
N ALA A 175 9.39 12.06 17.29
CA ALA A 175 8.84 12.10 18.64
C ALA A 175 8.07 13.41 18.90
N ASP A 176 8.53 14.52 18.34
CA ASP A 176 7.92 15.84 18.55
C ASP A 176 6.59 15.96 17.80
N SER A 177 6.53 15.53 16.53
CA SER A 177 5.26 15.50 15.80
C SER A 177 4.24 14.55 16.43
N SER A 178 4.70 13.47 17.06
CA SER A 178 3.84 12.54 17.80
C SER A 178 3.32 13.15 19.11
N LYS A 179 4.12 13.93 19.82
CA LYS A 179 3.67 14.63 21.04
C LYS A 179 2.69 15.75 20.73
N ALA A 180 2.86 16.42 19.59
CA ALA A 180 2.01 17.54 19.18
C ALA A 180 0.54 17.16 18.96
N VAL A 181 0.23 15.87 18.76
CA VAL A 181 -1.15 15.39 18.58
C VAL A 181 -1.81 14.91 19.87
N LEU A 182 -1.11 14.97 21.00
CA LEU A 182 -1.61 14.54 22.31
C LEU A 182 -2.16 15.73 23.10
N SER A 183 -3.25 15.51 23.83
CA SER A 183 -3.70 16.42 24.88
C SER A 183 -2.87 16.25 26.16
N GLU A 184 -2.97 17.22 27.09
CA GLU A 184 -2.28 17.16 28.39
C GLU A 184 -2.72 15.96 29.24
N ASP A 185 -3.97 15.52 29.08
CA ASP A 185 -4.60 14.41 29.80
C ASP A 185 -4.63 13.09 29.00
N ALA A 186 -3.85 13.00 27.92
CA ALA A 186 -3.87 11.86 27.01
C ALA A 186 -3.63 10.52 27.72
N SER A 187 -4.52 9.57 27.49
CA SER A 187 -4.45 8.21 27.99
C SER A 187 -3.23 7.45 27.47
N LYS A 188 -2.89 6.34 28.14
CA LYS A 188 -1.79 5.45 27.68
C LYS A 188 -2.01 4.92 26.27
N ASP A 189 -3.26 4.69 25.87
CA ASP A 189 -3.58 4.17 24.55
C ASP A 189 -3.44 5.26 23.48
N GLU A 190 -3.83 6.51 23.78
CA GLU A 190 -3.57 7.65 22.91
C GLU A 190 -2.07 7.92 22.74
N GLN A 191 -1.29 7.84 23.82
CA GLN A 191 0.17 7.97 23.77
C GLN A 191 0.82 6.89 22.87
N ARG A 192 0.30 5.66 22.88
CA ARG A 192 0.74 4.57 21.99
C ARG A 192 0.31 4.78 20.54
N ALA A 193 -0.87 5.37 20.31
CA ALA A 193 -1.38 5.66 18.99
C ALA A 193 -0.78 6.94 18.38
N ALA A 194 -0.21 7.83 19.20
CA ALA A 194 0.23 9.18 18.84
C ALA A 194 1.04 9.25 17.53
N PHE A 195 1.98 8.31 17.35
CA PHE A 195 2.79 8.27 16.15
C PHE A 195 1.97 7.95 14.89
N ALA A 196 1.07 6.96 15.00
CA ALA A 196 0.17 6.60 13.90
C ALA A 196 -0.80 7.73 13.60
N THR A 197 -1.32 8.39 14.64
CA THR A 197 -2.21 9.57 14.53
C THR A 197 -1.52 10.72 13.82
N ALA A 198 -0.29 11.07 14.19
CA ALA A 198 0.49 12.12 13.54
C ALA A 198 0.74 11.80 12.05
N ALA A 199 1.06 10.54 11.72
CA ALA A 199 1.21 10.10 10.35
C ALA A 199 -0.12 10.22 9.57
N GLU A 200 -1.23 9.76 10.15
CA GLU A 200 -2.55 9.78 9.53
C GLU A 200 -3.04 11.21 9.26
N ILE A 201 -2.89 12.13 10.24
CA ILE A 201 -3.20 13.55 10.08
C ILE A 201 -2.41 14.15 8.91
N SER A 202 -1.09 13.90 8.87
CA SER A 202 -0.25 14.40 7.79
C SER A 202 -0.70 13.88 6.41
N VAL A 203 -1.05 12.60 6.31
CA VAL A 203 -1.59 12.03 5.06
C VAL A 203 -2.92 12.69 4.68
N LYS A 204 -3.84 12.90 5.62
CA LYS A 204 -5.14 13.54 5.40
C LYS A 204 -4.98 14.98 4.91
N GLU A 205 -4.12 15.77 5.54
CA GLU A 205 -3.85 17.16 5.12
C GLU A 205 -3.26 17.23 3.71
N MET A 206 -2.30 16.35 3.40
CA MET A 206 -1.70 16.30 2.06
C MET A 206 -2.70 15.84 1.01
N TYR A 207 -3.53 14.85 1.33
CA TYR A 207 -4.55 14.35 0.41
C TYR A 207 -5.61 15.42 0.12
N ALA A 208 -6.04 16.19 1.13
CA ALA A 208 -6.94 17.33 0.93
C ALA A 208 -6.34 18.40 0.00
N LYS A 209 -5.03 18.67 0.11
CA LYS A 209 -4.32 19.56 -0.82
C LYS A 209 -4.30 19.00 -2.25
N LEU A 210 -4.06 17.69 -2.40
CA LEU A 210 -4.09 17.03 -3.70
C LEU A 210 -5.48 17.07 -4.33
N LEU A 211 -6.54 16.85 -3.54
CA LEU A 211 -7.93 16.97 -4.00
C LEU A 211 -8.23 18.38 -4.49
N LYS A 212 -7.84 19.41 -3.73
CA LYS A 212 -8.01 20.80 -4.16
C LYS A 212 -7.35 21.07 -5.51
N ILE A 213 -6.11 20.61 -5.71
CA ILE A 213 -5.40 20.76 -6.98
C ILE A 213 -6.11 20.03 -8.13
N GLU A 214 -6.67 18.84 -7.88
CA GLU A 214 -7.47 18.11 -8.87
C GLU A 214 -8.71 18.90 -9.28
N THR A 215 -9.47 19.41 -8.31
CA THR A 215 -10.71 20.19 -8.55
C THR A 215 -10.43 21.52 -9.27
N ASP A 216 -9.37 22.22 -8.88
CA ASP A 216 -8.98 23.49 -9.49
C ASP A 216 -8.59 23.29 -10.97
N LYS A 217 -7.90 22.18 -11.28
CA LYS A 217 -7.56 21.80 -12.66
C LYS A 217 -8.78 21.41 -13.49
N GLU A 218 -9.68 20.59 -12.95
CA GLU A 218 -10.88 20.15 -13.67
C GLU A 218 -11.80 21.33 -14.02
N SER A 219 -11.86 22.33 -13.14
CA SER A 219 -12.58 23.60 -13.38
C SER A 219 -11.97 24.42 -14.52
N SER A 220 -10.68 24.23 -14.83
CA SER A 220 -9.98 24.89 -15.95
C SER A 220 -9.97 24.10 -17.27
N GLU A 221 -10.16 22.79 -17.21
CA GLU A 221 -10.05 21.87 -18.36
C GLU A 221 -11.40 21.48 -18.99
N THR A 222 -12.51 22.14 -18.62
CA THR A 222 -13.86 21.84 -19.14
C THR A 222 -14.08 22.30 -20.61
N THR A 223 -13.14 21.98 -21.52
CA THR A 223 -13.34 21.99 -22.97
C THR A 223 -12.69 20.78 -23.62
N SER A 224 -13.54 19.92 -24.20
CA SER A 224 -13.23 18.86 -25.17
C SER A 224 -12.56 17.57 -24.65
N GLY A 225 -13.30 16.47 -24.73
CA GLY A 225 -12.76 15.12 -24.63
C GLY A 225 -13.80 14.02 -24.77
N VAL A 226 -14.27 13.77 -25.99
CA VAL A 226 -15.10 12.60 -26.31
C VAL A 226 -14.24 11.34 -26.11
N VAL A 227 -14.62 10.50 -25.15
CA VAL A 227 -14.01 9.18 -24.92
C VAL A 227 -14.74 8.15 -25.78
N THR A 228 -14.07 7.57 -26.77
CA THR A 228 -14.57 6.43 -27.53
C THR A 228 -14.53 5.17 -26.66
N GLU A 229 -15.67 4.49 -26.50
CA GLU A 229 -15.78 3.20 -25.80
C GLU A 229 -14.94 2.12 -26.49
N ALA A 230 -14.01 1.52 -25.75
CA ALA A 230 -13.29 0.34 -26.20
C ALA A 230 -14.18 -0.90 -26.06
N LYS A 231 -14.26 -1.71 -27.12
CA LYS A 231 -14.96 -3.01 -27.12
C LYS A 231 -14.34 -3.93 -26.07
N GLY A 232 -15.11 -4.32 -25.05
CA GLY A 232 -14.67 -5.26 -24.03
C GLY A 232 -14.43 -6.65 -24.59
N LEU A 233 -13.42 -7.35 -24.05
CA LEU A 233 -13.14 -8.76 -24.35
C LEU A 233 -14.27 -9.65 -23.79
N SER A 234 -14.61 -10.72 -24.51
CA SER A 234 -15.51 -11.77 -24.02
C SER A 234 -14.85 -12.57 -22.91
N LYS A 235 -15.66 -13.23 -22.07
CA LYS A 235 -15.18 -14.08 -20.97
C LYS A 235 -14.19 -15.15 -21.45
N VAL A 236 -14.44 -15.75 -22.61
CA VAL A 236 -13.57 -16.79 -23.20
C VAL A 236 -12.19 -16.24 -23.54
N GLU A 237 -12.12 -15.02 -24.07
CA GLU A 237 -10.85 -14.36 -24.40
C GLU A 237 -10.07 -13.97 -23.14
N VAL A 238 -10.77 -13.54 -22.08
CA VAL A 238 -10.17 -13.25 -20.78
C VAL A 238 -9.58 -14.52 -20.16
N ASP A 239 -10.33 -15.63 -20.15
CA ASP A 239 -9.89 -16.90 -19.58
C ASP A 239 -8.67 -17.48 -20.33
N ALA A 240 -8.66 -17.38 -21.66
CA ALA A 240 -7.52 -17.79 -22.49
C ALA A 240 -6.28 -16.93 -22.22
N TYR A 241 -6.46 -15.61 -22.07
CA TYR A 241 -5.37 -14.70 -21.73
C TYR A 241 -4.80 -14.99 -20.33
N ILE A 242 -5.66 -15.24 -19.35
CA ILE A 242 -5.27 -15.62 -17.99
C ILE A 242 -4.43 -16.90 -17.99
N ALA A 243 -4.88 -17.94 -18.71
CA ALA A 243 -4.15 -19.20 -18.80
C ALA A 243 -2.75 -19.02 -19.41
N LYS A 244 -2.64 -18.20 -20.47
CA LYS A 244 -1.36 -17.87 -21.09
C LYS A 244 -0.43 -17.14 -20.13
N VAL A 245 -0.93 -16.07 -19.51
CA VAL A 245 -0.16 -15.27 -18.54
C VAL A 245 0.35 -16.13 -17.40
N LYS A 246 -0.48 -17.03 -16.87
CA LYS A 246 -0.07 -17.95 -15.79
C LYS A 246 1.06 -18.87 -16.23
N ALA A 247 1.00 -19.44 -17.44
CA ALA A 247 2.08 -20.27 -17.96
C ALA A 247 3.40 -19.49 -18.11
N ASP A 248 3.33 -18.25 -18.60
CA ASP A 248 4.50 -17.37 -18.73
C ASP A 248 5.10 -17.01 -17.35
N VAL A 249 4.23 -16.74 -16.36
CA VAL A 249 4.61 -16.48 -14.95
C VAL A 249 5.37 -17.67 -14.37
N ASP A 250 4.80 -18.86 -14.49
CA ASP A 250 5.38 -20.08 -13.91
C ASP A 250 6.75 -20.41 -14.54
N ALA A 251 6.90 -20.15 -15.85
CA ALA A 251 8.17 -20.31 -16.55
C ALA A 251 9.25 -19.34 -16.04
N VAL A 252 8.91 -18.05 -15.86
CA VAL A 252 9.84 -17.03 -15.34
C VAL A 252 10.21 -17.30 -13.88
N ALA A 253 9.25 -17.70 -13.04
CA ALA A 253 9.50 -18.05 -11.66
C ALA A 253 10.47 -19.23 -11.54
N LYS A 254 10.26 -20.27 -12.36
CA LYS A 254 11.16 -21.44 -12.43
C LYS A 254 12.57 -21.07 -12.88
N ALA A 255 12.71 -20.17 -13.84
CA ALA A 255 14.01 -19.69 -14.31
C ALA A 255 14.80 -18.93 -13.23
N ARG A 256 14.11 -18.20 -12.33
CA ARG A 256 14.75 -17.43 -11.24
C ARG A 256 15.17 -18.27 -10.03
N VAL A 257 14.62 -19.47 -9.86
CA VAL A 257 15.00 -20.39 -8.77
C VAL A 257 16.25 -21.22 -9.13
N LEU A 258 16.59 -21.31 -10.43
CA LEU A 258 17.72 -22.07 -10.96
C LEU A 258 18.97 -21.21 -11.23
N ALA A 259 18.93 -19.92 -10.92
CA ALA A 259 20.03 -18.96 -11.05
C ALA A 259 20.45 -18.44 -9.68
#